data_AF-G0VBB4-F1
#
_entry.id   AF-G0VBB4-F1
#
_cell.length_a   1.000
_cell.length_b   1.000
_cell.length_c   1.000
_cell.angle_alpha   90.00
_cell.angle_beta   90.00
_cell.angle_gamma   90.00
#
_symmetry.space_group_name_H-M   'P 1'
#
loop_
_entity.id
_entity.type
_entity.pdbx_description
1 polymer ?
#
loop_
_entity_poly.entity_id
_entity_poly.type
_entity_poly.pdbx_seq_one_letter_code
_entity_poly.pdbx_strand_id
1 'polypeptide(L)'
;MAFEGTLHQYYPPHVAFEFAPTKKKNAFIMIGGMTDGIATVPYCTKLPEVVGPLGYSVFSIQMTSSFKGFGISSLDQDIHEIKALIKYLRSEQGGAREKIIIMGHSTGAQDVIHFLLHYSDLVDGAILQGSCSDRESFDPSVDPKVFQKMNEDAWELVQNGKKDQLLSSEYSKHIIDTPITAYRWCSLMIKGGDDDYFSSDLSDETFKTTFGKISKPFLIAYSGADEFVPKTIDKQKLLQRWECVSNAKYWSKNSGLVEGASHFVEKPKPQQILFKKIQSFIREFSL
;
A
#
# COMPACT_ATOMS: atom_id res chain seq x y z
N MET A 1 15.93 16.20 8.83
CA MET A 1 14.70 17.04 8.93
C MET A 1 14.02 16.72 10.25
N ALA A 2 13.31 17.65 10.85
CA ALA A 2 12.51 17.42 12.05
C ALA A 2 11.03 17.62 11.72
N PHE A 3 10.16 16.79 12.28
CA PHE A 3 8.72 16.87 12.10
C PHE A 3 8.06 17.05 13.46
N GLU A 4 7.19 18.05 13.57
CA GLU A 4 6.39 18.28 14.76
C GLU A 4 5.15 17.36 14.75
N GLY A 5 4.77 16.83 15.90
CA GLY A 5 3.66 15.90 16.01
C GLY A 5 3.58 15.17 17.35
N THR A 6 2.73 14.15 17.40
CA THR A 6 2.51 13.28 18.56
C THR A 6 2.86 11.85 18.20
N LEU A 7 3.71 11.19 18.99
CA LEU A 7 3.91 9.74 18.86
C LEU A 7 2.89 9.01 19.72
N HIS A 8 2.07 8.17 19.09
CA HIS A 8 1.08 7.34 19.75
C HIS A 8 1.60 5.92 19.85
N GLN A 9 1.57 5.34 21.05
CA GLN A 9 1.69 3.90 21.23
C GLN A 9 0.27 3.33 21.27
N TYR A 10 -0.19 2.76 20.15
CA TYR A 10 -1.57 2.28 20.04
C TYR A 10 -1.74 0.84 20.55
N TYR A 11 -0.66 0.05 20.53
CA TYR A 11 -0.57 -1.29 21.11
C TYR A 11 0.91 -1.65 21.27
N PRO A 12 1.46 -1.86 22.49
CA PRO A 12 2.90 -2.12 22.63
C PRO A 12 3.36 -3.38 21.87
N PRO A 13 4.48 -3.34 21.12
CA PRO A 13 5.42 -2.22 20.97
C PRO A 13 5.10 -1.23 19.82
N HIS A 14 3.99 -1.41 19.11
CA HIS A 14 3.62 -0.66 17.90
C HIS A 14 3.23 0.81 18.15
N VAL A 15 3.66 1.65 17.20
CA VAL A 15 3.51 3.11 17.27
C VAL A 15 3.03 3.71 15.95
N ALA A 16 2.37 4.86 16.04
CA ALA A 16 2.02 5.69 14.91
C ALA A 16 2.32 7.17 15.23
N PHE A 17 2.85 7.91 14.26
CA PHE A 17 3.15 9.33 14.42
C PHE A 17 2.07 10.20 13.80
N GLU A 18 1.39 11.02 14.60
CA GLU A 18 0.44 12.04 14.16
C GLU A 18 1.20 13.33 13.83
N PHE A 19 1.31 13.68 12.56
CA PHE A 19 1.96 14.93 12.15
C PHE A 19 1.12 16.15 12.55
N ALA A 20 1.78 17.22 12.97
CA ALA A 20 1.13 18.51 13.19
C ALA A 20 0.59 19.10 11.87
N PRO A 21 -0.58 19.77 11.88
CA PRO A 21 -1.45 19.99 13.04
C PRO A 21 -2.25 18.74 13.44
N THR A 22 -2.32 18.48 14.75
CA THR A 22 -2.94 17.29 15.35
C THR A 22 -4.40 17.53 15.79
N LYS A 23 -5.04 16.49 16.36
CA LYS A 23 -6.36 16.55 17.03
C LYS A 23 -7.54 17.01 16.16
N LYS A 24 -7.51 16.73 14.86
CA LYS A 24 -8.67 16.91 13.98
C LYS A 24 -9.71 15.81 14.20
N LYS A 25 -10.96 16.07 13.79
CA LYS A 25 -12.09 15.15 13.98
C LYS A 25 -11.90 13.80 13.28
N ASN A 26 -11.24 13.81 12.12
CA ASN A 26 -11.02 12.64 11.28
C ASN A 26 -9.53 12.26 11.25
N ALA A 27 -9.24 11.03 10.84
CA ALA A 27 -7.88 10.52 10.70
C ALA A 27 -7.59 10.03 9.29
N PHE A 28 -6.38 10.33 8.83
CA PHE A 28 -5.84 9.91 7.54
C PHE A 28 -4.56 9.12 7.81
N ILE A 29 -4.59 7.81 7.59
CA ILE A 29 -3.49 6.90 7.94
C ILE A 29 -2.67 6.63 6.68
N MET A 30 -1.39 6.98 6.73
CA MET A 30 -0.37 6.65 5.74
C MET A 30 0.28 5.32 6.07
N ILE A 31 0.28 4.44 5.08
CA ILE A 31 0.96 3.15 5.07
C ILE A 31 2.02 3.22 3.97
N GLY A 32 3.29 3.11 4.36
CA GLY A 32 4.44 3.15 3.45
C GLY A 32 4.63 1.83 2.70
N GLY A 33 5.65 1.77 1.85
CA GLY A 33 6.11 0.51 1.28
C GLY A 33 6.82 -0.38 2.31
N MET A 34 7.23 -1.56 1.89
CA MET A 34 7.79 -2.58 2.77
C MET A 34 9.11 -2.15 3.43
N THR A 35 9.88 -1.28 2.76
CA THR A 35 11.12 -0.71 3.29
C THR A 35 10.89 0.55 4.14
N ASP A 36 9.64 0.99 4.24
CA ASP A 36 9.29 2.27 4.84
C ASP A 36 8.88 2.12 6.30
N GLY A 37 9.07 3.23 7.02
CA GLY A 37 8.55 3.47 8.36
C GLY A 37 8.08 4.91 8.48
N ILE A 38 8.07 5.46 9.70
CA ILE A 38 7.63 6.84 9.95
C ILE A 38 8.45 7.84 9.13
N ALA A 39 7.75 8.68 8.36
CA ALA A 39 8.30 9.81 7.59
C ALA A 39 9.35 9.46 6.51
N THR A 40 9.31 8.23 5.99
CA THR A 40 10.19 7.77 4.89
C THR A 40 9.67 8.20 3.51
N VAL A 41 8.35 8.19 3.29
CA VAL A 41 7.73 8.60 2.03
C VAL A 41 7.70 10.13 1.90
N PRO A 42 8.42 10.74 0.92
CA PRO A 42 8.69 12.19 0.94
C PRO A 42 7.46 13.10 0.85
N TYR A 43 6.47 12.77 0.02
CA TYR A 43 5.29 13.64 -0.14
C TYR A 43 4.33 13.57 1.07
N CYS A 44 4.43 12.53 1.90
CA CYS A 44 3.51 12.30 3.02
C CYS A 44 3.63 13.38 4.09
N THR A 45 4.80 14.00 4.23
CA THR A 45 5.05 15.06 5.21
C THR A 45 4.29 16.34 4.89
N LYS A 46 3.80 16.51 3.65
CA LYS A 46 2.97 17.65 3.22
C LYS A 46 1.48 17.37 3.33
N LEU A 47 1.06 16.12 3.53
CA LEU A 47 -0.35 15.78 3.64
C LEU A 47 -1.10 16.53 4.77
N PRO A 48 -0.50 16.86 5.93
CA PRO A 48 -1.20 17.64 6.95
C PRO A 48 -1.73 18.98 6.42
N GLU A 49 -1.01 19.64 5.53
CA GLU A 49 -1.45 20.88 4.87
C GLU A 49 -2.54 20.63 3.83
N VAL A 50 -2.53 19.45 3.19
CA VAL A 50 -3.44 19.07 2.11
C VAL A 50 -4.81 18.65 2.65
N VAL A 51 -4.84 17.80 3.68
CA VAL A 51 -6.08 17.22 4.23
C VAL A 51 -6.51 17.84 5.55
N GLY A 52 -5.64 18.60 6.22
CA GLY A 52 -5.97 19.36 7.44
C GLY A 52 -7.15 20.33 7.27
N PRO A 53 -7.24 21.10 6.15
CA PRO A 53 -8.41 21.94 5.85
C PRO A 53 -9.71 21.15 5.65
N LEU A 54 -9.62 19.84 5.38
CA LEU A 54 -10.76 18.93 5.25
C LEU A 54 -11.09 18.21 6.56
N GLY A 55 -10.44 18.59 7.67
CA GLY A 55 -10.74 18.05 9.00
C GLY A 55 -10.00 16.77 9.36
N TYR A 56 -8.89 16.45 8.68
CA TYR A 56 -8.11 15.23 8.89
C TYR A 56 -6.76 15.50 9.58
N SER A 57 -6.46 14.71 10.61
CA SER A 57 -5.11 14.53 11.15
C SER A 57 -4.40 13.43 10.37
N VAL A 58 -3.11 13.61 10.07
CA VAL A 58 -2.34 12.60 9.31
C VAL A 58 -1.49 11.77 10.25
N PHE A 59 -1.60 10.44 10.14
CA PHE A 59 -0.85 9.46 10.91
C PHE A 59 0.07 8.67 9.99
N SER A 60 1.33 8.44 10.37
CA SER A 60 2.19 7.42 9.75
C SER A 60 2.29 6.24 10.71
N ILE A 61 1.86 5.06 10.27
CA ILE A 61 2.01 3.83 11.06
C ILE A 61 3.42 3.26 10.91
N GLN A 62 3.96 2.65 11.98
CA GLN A 62 5.11 1.76 11.90
C GLN A 62 4.63 0.34 12.20
N MET A 63 4.97 -0.60 11.33
CA MET A 63 4.48 -1.98 11.38
C MET A 63 5.62 -2.95 11.65
N THR A 64 5.28 -4.19 12.02
CA THR A 64 6.27 -5.28 12.12
C THR A 64 6.96 -5.51 10.78
N SER A 65 6.26 -5.31 9.66
CA SER A 65 6.81 -5.43 8.31
C SER A 65 7.71 -4.26 7.89
N SER A 66 7.77 -3.15 8.64
CA SER A 66 8.60 -2.01 8.26
C SER A 66 10.09 -2.36 8.11
N PHE A 67 10.77 -1.66 7.21
CA PHE A 67 12.20 -1.79 6.91
C PHE A 67 12.61 -3.17 6.36
N LYS A 68 13.08 -4.07 7.22
CA LYS A 68 13.49 -5.44 6.86
C LYS A 68 12.54 -6.49 7.43
N GLY A 69 11.56 -6.07 8.25
CA GLY A 69 10.62 -6.99 8.86
C GLY A 69 9.67 -7.64 7.86
N PHE A 70 9.43 -7.01 6.71
CA PHE A 70 8.52 -7.52 5.69
C PHE A 70 8.91 -8.90 5.20
N GLY A 71 10.21 -9.22 5.15
CA GLY A 71 10.69 -10.50 4.64
C GLY A 71 10.24 -11.70 5.47
N ILE A 72 9.83 -11.46 6.72
CA ILE A 72 9.35 -12.47 7.66
C ILE A 72 7.91 -12.20 8.13
N SER A 73 7.21 -11.25 7.51
CA SER A 73 5.81 -10.88 7.81
C SER A 73 4.84 -11.37 6.72
N SER A 74 3.57 -10.98 6.82
CA SER A 74 2.51 -11.22 5.83
C SER A 74 1.57 -10.02 5.73
N LEU A 75 0.82 -9.90 4.62
CA LEU A 75 -0.25 -8.92 4.50
C LEU A 75 -1.30 -9.06 5.61
N ASP A 76 -1.61 -10.31 5.98
CA ASP A 76 -2.52 -10.58 7.10
C ASP A 76 -2.02 -9.92 8.38
N GLN A 77 -0.73 -10.05 8.73
CA GLN A 77 -0.15 -9.41 9.89
C GLN A 77 -0.28 -7.88 9.80
N ASP A 78 -0.03 -7.31 8.63
CA ASP A 78 -0.05 -5.86 8.40
C ASP A 78 -1.48 -5.31 8.57
N ILE A 79 -2.49 -5.96 8.00
CA ILE A 79 -3.89 -5.52 8.18
C ILE A 79 -4.40 -5.72 9.61
N HIS A 80 -3.86 -6.67 10.37
CA HIS A 80 -4.16 -6.79 11.81
C HIS A 80 -3.60 -5.60 12.60
N GLU A 81 -2.41 -5.11 12.26
CA GLU A 81 -1.79 -3.95 12.90
C GLU A 81 -2.49 -2.65 12.51
N ILE A 82 -2.86 -2.49 11.23
CA ILE A 82 -3.68 -1.35 10.76
C ILE A 82 -5.03 -1.35 11.49
N LYS A 83 -5.68 -2.51 11.63
CA LYS A 83 -6.94 -2.65 12.38
C LYS A 83 -6.77 -2.27 13.85
N ALA A 84 -5.65 -2.62 14.48
CA ALA A 84 -5.36 -2.23 15.86
C ALA A 84 -5.21 -0.71 15.99
N LEU A 85 -4.49 -0.05 15.08
CA LEU A 85 -4.39 1.42 15.04
C LEU A 85 -5.78 2.06 14.86
N ILE A 86 -6.60 1.54 13.94
CA ILE A 86 -7.96 2.05 13.72
C ILE A 86 -8.80 1.94 15.00
N LYS A 87 -8.78 0.79 15.69
CA LYS A 87 -9.48 0.63 16.97
C LYS A 87 -9.02 1.63 18.02
N TYR A 88 -7.72 1.86 18.13
CA TYR A 88 -7.17 2.88 19.02
C TYR A 88 -7.67 4.28 18.64
N LEU A 89 -7.61 4.67 17.37
CA LEU A 89 -8.08 5.98 16.92
C LEU A 89 -9.58 6.20 17.16
N ARG A 90 -10.40 5.15 17.09
CA ARG A 90 -11.83 5.21 17.44
C ARG A 90 -12.08 5.31 18.95
N SER A 91 -11.12 4.95 19.80
CA SER A 91 -11.28 5.02 21.25
C SER A 91 -11.11 6.45 21.77
N GLU A 92 -11.56 6.73 23.00
CA GLU A 92 -11.36 8.04 23.64
C GLU A 92 -9.88 8.41 23.72
N GLN A 93 -9.00 7.42 23.99
CA GLN A 93 -7.55 7.62 24.07
C GLN A 93 -6.92 8.00 22.72
N GLY A 94 -7.45 7.49 21.60
CA GLY A 94 -7.01 7.88 20.25
C GLY A 94 -7.71 9.11 19.70
N GLY A 95 -8.57 9.76 20.49
CA GLY A 95 -9.25 11.00 20.15
C GLY A 95 -10.61 10.82 19.47
N ALA A 96 -11.24 9.64 19.61
CA ALA A 96 -12.60 9.34 19.16
C ALA A 96 -12.85 9.77 17.70
N ARG A 97 -11.92 9.41 16.80
CA ARG A 97 -11.95 9.86 15.40
C ARG A 97 -13.23 9.41 14.73
N GLU A 98 -13.88 10.28 13.95
CA GLU A 98 -15.19 10.01 13.35
C GLU A 98 -15.11 9.39 11.97
N LYS A 99 -14.18 9.82 11.14
CA LYS A 99 -13.89 9.18 9.85
C LYS A 99 -12.43 8.80 9.71
N ILE A 100 -12.18 7.70 9.02
CA ILE A 100 -10.84 7.17 8.77
C ILE A 100 -10.67 6.89 7.28
N ILE A 101 -9.63 7.48 6.71
CA ILE A 101 -9.12 7.14 5.39
C ILE A 101 -7.77 6.47 5.55
N ILE A 102 -7.53 5.39 4.81
CA ILE A 102 -6.20 4.75 4.71
C ILE A 102 -5.59 5.04 3.32
N MET A 103 -4.32 5.36 3.27
CA MET A 103 -3.58 5.58 2.02
C MET A 103 -2.32 4.75 2.01
N GLY A 104 -2.20 3.91 1.00
CA GLY A 104 -1.05 3.04 0.75
C GLY A 104 -0.15 3.65 -0.31
N HIS A 105 1.15 3.70 -0.01
CA HIS A 105 2.22 4.03 -0.95
C HIS A 105 2.95 2.75 -1.36
N SER A 106 3.24 2.57 -2.65
CA SER A 106 4.02 1.43 -3.13
C SER A 106 3.38 0.11 -2.68
N THR A 107 4.13 -0.79 -2.06
CA THR A 107 3.61 -2.06 -1.51
C THR A 107 2.60 -1.84 -0.38
N GLY A 108 2.57 -0.68 0.28
CA GLY A 108 1.48 -0.29 1.18
C GLY A 108 0.12 -0.20 0.48
N ALA A 109 0.09 -0.09 -0.85
CA ALA A 109 -1.15 -0.24 -1.62
C ALA A 109 -1.69 -1.68 -1.57
N GLN A 110 -0.82 -2.69 -1.41
CA GLN A 110 -1.20 -4.09 -1.21
C GLN A 110 -1.90 -4.23 0.15
N ASP A 111 -1.34 -3.63 1.20
CA ASP A 111 -1.99 -3.57 2.52
C ASP A 111 -3.38 -2.93 2.44
N VAL A 112 -3.52 -1.84 1.69
CA VAL A 112 -4.81 -1.14 1.54
C VAL A 112 -5.85 -1.99 0.81
N ILE A 113 -5.52 -2.60 -0.33
CA ILE A 113 -6.49 -3.45 -1.04
C ILE A 113 -6.82 -4.69 -0.20
N HIS A 114 -5.83 -5.30 0.44
CA HIS A 114 -6.03 -6.43 1.33
C HIS A 114 -6.92 -6.03 2.53
N PHE A 115 -6.70 -4.86 3.12
CA PHE A 115 -7.54 -4.34 4.20
C PHE A 115 -9.00 -4.12 3.73
N LEU A 116 -9.21 -3.57 2.54
CA LEU A 116 -10.56 -3.37 2.00
C LEU A 116 -11.31 -4.69 1.77
N LEU A 117 -10.60 -5.75 1.38
CA LEU A 117 -11.18 -7.07 1.13
C LEU A 117 -11.58 -7.80 2.43
N HIS A 118 -10.92 -7.49 3.55
CA HIS A 118 -11.11 -8.21 4.82
C HIS A 118 -11.82 -7.39 5.91
N TYR A 119 -11.60 -6.06 5.95
CA TYR A 119 -12.01 -5.17 7.03
C TYR A 119 -12.57 -3.83 6.53
N SER A 120 -13.14 -3.79 5.32
CA SER A 120 -13.68 -2.56 4.70
C SER A 120 -14.58 -1.73 5.62
N ASP A 121 -15.40 -2.36 6.45
CA ASP A 121 -16.33 -1.65 7.35
C ASP A 121 -15.67 -0.76 8.40
N LEU A 122 -14.35 -0.90 8.63
CA LEU A 122 -13.62 -0.10 9.61
C LEU A 122 -13.12 1.25 9.06
N VAL A 123 -13.18 1.45 7.74
CA VAL A 123 -12.72 2.66 7.06
C VAL A 123 -13.82 3.28 6.22
N ASP A 124 -13.70 4.59 6.00
CA ASP A 124 -14.65 5.40 5.25
C ASP A 124 -14.23 5.56 3.78
N GLY A 125 -12.93 5.47 3.51
CA GLY A 125 -12.39 5.40 2.15
C GLY A 125 -10.91 5.04 2.12
N ALA A 126 -10.40 4.81 0.92
CA ALA A 126 -9.02 4.35 0.73
C ALA A 126 -8.34 4.96 -0.51
N ILE A 127 -7.01 5.08 -0.47
CA ILE A 127 -6.22 5.60 -1.58
C ILE A 127 -5.04 4.65 -1.83
N LEU A 128 -4.84 4.28 -3.09
CA LEU A 128 -3.72 3.44 -3.53
C LEU A 128 -2.84 4.28 -4.45
N GLN A 129 -1.65 4.65 -3.99
CA GLN A 129 -0.67 5.40 -4.77
C GLN A 129 0.55 4.53 -5.06
N GLY A 130 0.97 4.52 -6.33
CA GLY A 130 2.12 3.70 -6.76
C GLY A 130 1.83 2.19 -6.66
N SER A 131 0.59 1.77 -6.91
CA SER A 131 0.16 0.37 -6.88
C SER A 131 0.74 -0.42 -8.06
N CYS A 132 2.01 -0.82 -7.96
CA CYS A 132 2.71 -1.66 -8.94
C CYS A 132 2.92 -3.09 -8.41
N SER A 133 3.21 -4.02 -9.31
CA SER A 133 3.48 -5.41 -8.98
C SER A 133 4.95 -5.62 -8.65
N ASP A 134 5.26 -6.23 -7.49
CA ASP A 134 6.64 -6.61 -7.17
C ASP A 134 7.19 -7.64 -8.17
N ARG A 135 6.36 -8.63 -8.55
CA ARG A 135 6.69 -9.64 -9.56
C ARG A 135 7.09 -9.03 -10.90
N GLU A 136 6.36 -8.03 -11.38
CA GLU A 136 6.67 -7.35 -12.64
C GLU A 136 7.77 -6.30 -12.50
N SER A 137 7.98 -5.77 -11.29
CA SER A 137 9.06 -4.82 -10.96
C SER A 137 10.38 -5.52 -10.64
N PHE A 138 10.40 -6.86 -10.63
CA PHE A 138 11.59 -7.65 -10.32
C PHE A 138 12.75 -7.32 -11.27
N ASP A 139 13.97 -7.41 -10.76
CA ASP A 139 15.18 -6.99 -11.47
C ASP A 139 15.29 -7.67 -12.85
N PRO A 140 15.17 -6.91 -13.95
CA PRO A 140 15.19 -7.46 -15.30
C PRO A 140 16.56 -7.97 -15.73
N SER A 141 17.62 -7.72 -14.94
CA SER A 141 18.96 -8.25 -15.19
C SER A 141 19.14 -9.71 -14.74
N VAL A 142 18.23 -10.22 -13.91
CA VAL A 142 18.24 -11.62 -13.46
C VAL A 142 17.81 -12.54 -14.60
N ASP A 143 18.56 -13.62 -14.85
CA ASP A 143 18.19 -14.63 -15.84
C ASP A 143 16.80 -15.21 -15.50
N PRO A 144 15.82 -15.16 -16.43
CA PRO A 144 14.48 -15.70 -16.19
C PRO A 144 14.47 -17.16 -15.71
N LYS A 145 15.44 -17.99 -16.12
CA LYS A 145 15.55 -19.38 -15.65
C LYS A 145 15.98 -19.47 -14.19
N VAL A 146 16.86 -18.56 -13.75
CA VAL A 146 17.28 -18.47 -12.35
C VAL A 146 16.11 -18.01 -11.50
N PHE A 147 15.41 -16.96 -11.93
CA PHE A 147 14.22 -16.47 -11.22
C PHE A 147 13.11 -17.54 -11.14
N GLN A 148 12.87 -18.26 -12.23
CA GLN A 148 11.92 -19.37 -12.24
C GLN A 148 12.34 -20.47 -11.25
N LYS A 149 13.61 -20.86 -11.23
CA LYS A 149 14.11 -21.89 -10.31
C LYS A 149 13.96 -21.46 -8.85
N MET A 150 14.23 -20.20 -8.54
CA MET A 150 14.01 -19.63 -7.20
C MET A 150 12.54 -19.69 -6.78
N ASN A 151 11.62 -19.38 -7.70
CA ASN A 151 10.19 -19.51 -7.46
C ASN A 151 9.77 -20.96 -7.19
N GLU A 152 10.28 -21.92 -7.98
CA GLU A 152 10.00 -23.35 -7.81
C GLU A 152 10.52 -23.88 -6.46
N ASP A 153 11.74 -23.51 -6.07
CA ASP A 153 12.36 -23.95 -4.81
C ASP A 153 11.62 -23.38 -3.58
N ALA A 154 11.26 -22.09 -3.61
CA ALA A 154 10.48 -21.48 -2.54
C ALA A 154 9.07 -22.11 -2.44
N TRP A 155 8.43 -22.36 -3.58
CA TRP A 155 7.11 -23.00 -3.64
C TRP A 155 7.15 -24.43 -3.09
N GLU A 156 8.16 -25.22 -3.44
CA GLU A 156 8.35 -26.58 -2.92
C GLU A 156 8.47 -26.58 -1.39
N LEU A 157 9.19 -25.62 -0.80
CA LEU A 157 9.27 -25.47 0.65
C LEU A 157 7.90 -25.18 1.27
N VAL A 158 7.11 -24.30 0.67
CA VAL A 158 5.75 -24.00 1.14
C VAL A 158 4.86 -25.25 1.07
N GLN A 159 4.88 -25.98 -0.05
CA GLN A 159 4.09 -27.22 -0.22
C GLN A 159 4.47 -28.32 0.77
N ASN A 160 5.75 -28.36 1.18
CA ASN A 160 6.26 -29.30 2.18
C ASN A 160 6.06 -28.83 3.64
N GLY A 161 5.23 -27.80 3.87
CA GLY A 161 4.93 -27.28 5.21
C GLY A 161 6.05 -26.46 5.85
N LYS A 162 7.05 -26.03 5.07
CA LYS A 162 8.22 -25.25 5.53
C LYS A 162 8.11 -23.78 5.14
N LYS A 163 6.90 -23.23 5.17
CA LYS A 163 6.60 -21.87 4.70
C LYS A 163 7.39 -20.78 5.46
N ASP A 164 7.65 -20.99 6.75
CA ASP A 164 8.35 -20.04 7.63
C ASP A 164 9.89 -20.18 7.56
N GLN A 165 10.40 -21.12 6.74
CA GLN A 165 11.83 -21.31 6.56
C GLN A 165 12.43 -20.11 5.84
N LEU A 166 13.51 -19.55 6.40
CA LEU A 166 14.32 -18.54 5.72
C LEU A 166 14.99 -19.16 4.49
N LEU A 167 14.87 -18.44 3.38
CA LEU A 167 15.55 -18.76 2.14
C LEU A 167 17.03 -18.40 2.24
N SER A 168 17.84 -18.96 1.33
CA SER A 168 19.28 -18.68 1.32
C SER A 168 19.56 -17.20 1.02
N SER A 169 20.78 -16.75 1.33
CA SER A 169 21.20 -15.37 1.07
C SER A 169 21.12 -14.97 -0.41
N GLU A 170 21.08 -15.93 -1.34
CA GLU A 170 20.87 -15.63 -2.77
C GLU A 170 19.55 -14.91 -3.01
N TYR A 171 18.49 -15.26 -2.28
CA TYR A 171 17.19 -14.58 -2.40
C TYR A 171 17.24 -13.15 -1.90
N SER A 172 17.92 -12.92 -0.77
CA SER A 172 18.03 -11.59 -0.16
C SER A 172 18.73 -10.57 -1.08
N LYS A 173 19.66 -11.00 -1.94
CA LYS A 173 20.36 -10.12 -2.90
C LYS A 173 19.40 -9.45 -3.89
N HIS A 174 18.25 -10.08 -4.15
CA HIS A 174 17.24 -9.57 -5.07
C HIS A 174 16.13 -8.77 -4.35
N ILE A 175 16.17 -8.70 -3.02
CA ILE A 175 15.15 -8.08 -2.17
C ILE A 175 15.81 -7.12 -1.18
N ILE A 176 16.65 -6.21 -1.71
CA ILE A 176 17.26 -5.10 -0.95
C ILE A 176 17.97 -5.61 0.34
N ASP A 177 18.73 -6.70 0.20
CA ASP A 177 19.46 -7.35 1.29
C ASP A 177 18.59 -7.68 2.51
N THR A 178 17.34 -8.13 2.26
CA THR A 178 16.38 -8.49 3.31
C THR A 178 16.25 -10.01 3.44
N PRO A 179 16.43 -10.58 4.65
CA PRO A 179 16.12 -11.99 4.91
C PRO A 179 14.64 -12.27 4.63
N ILE A 180 14.34 -13.30 3.85
CA ILE A 180 12.98 -13.59 3.39
C ILE A 180 12.61 -15.06 3.60
N THR A 181 11.39 -15.32 4.05
CA THR A 181 10.85 -16.68 4.19
C THR A 181 10.38 -17.23 2.85
N ALA A 182 10.24 -18.56 2.76
CA ALA A 182 9.66 -19.23 1.60
C ALA A 182 8.25 -18.69 1.28
N TYR A 183 7.42 -18.50 2.31
CA TYR A 183 6.09 -17.91 2.19
C TYR A 183 6.15 -16.51 1.58
N ARG A 184 6.94 -15.59 2.17
CA ARG A 184 6.93 -14.19 1.73
C ARG A 184 7.46 -14.04 0.32
N TRP A 185 8.46 -14.83 -0.07
CA TRP A 185 8.92 -14.88 -1.46
C TRP A 185 7.81 -15.31 -2.41
N CYS A 186 7.10 -16.40 -2.10
CA CYS A 186 5.98 -16.88 -2.92
C CYS A 186 4.88 -15.81 -3.03
N SER A 187 4.57 -15.15 -1.93
CA SER A 187 3.57 -14.10 -1.84
C SER A 187 3.85 -12.93 -2.80
N LEU A 188 5.11 -12.50 -2.88
CA LEU A 188 5.56 -11.36 -3.70
C LEU A 188 5.85 -11.72 -5.17
N MET A 189 6.49 -12.87 -5.40
CA MET A 189 7.19 -13.16 -6.67
C MET A 189 6.44 -14.15 -7.57
N ILE A 190 5.51 -14.92 -7.02
CA ILE A 190 4.76 -15.93 -7.78
C ILE A 190 3.43 -15.35 -8.24
N LYS A 191 3.03 -15.70 -9.47
CA LYS A 191 1.73 -15.33 -10.03
C LYS A 191 0.60 -15.82 -9.14
N GLY A 192 -0.25 -14.90 -8.70
CA GLY A 192 -1.36 -15.20 -7.80
C GLY A 192 -0.95 -15.49 -6.36
N GLY A 193 0.28 -15.13 -5.95
CA GLY A 193 0.65 -15.01 -4.54
C GLY A 193 -0.19 -13.95 -3.82
N ASP A 194 -0.17 -13.94 -2.49
CA ASP A 194 -1.09 -13.10 -1.71
C ASP A 194 -0.90 -11.58 -1.94
N ASP A 195 0.30 -11.12 -2.35
CA ASP A 195 0.57 -9.71 -2.69
C ASP A 195 0.27 -9.35 -4.15
N ASP A 196 0.00 -10.35 -5.00
CA ASP A 196 -0.11 -10.18 -6.45
C ASP A 196 -1.47 -9.59 -6.86
N TYR A 197 -1.75 -8.37 -6.41
CA TYR A 197 -2.97 -7.62 -6.73
C TYR A 197 -2.87 -6.82 -8.03
N PHE A 198 -1.65 -6.45 -8.44
CA PHE A 198 -1.44 -5.38 -9.42
C PHE A 198 -0.77 -5.85 -10.72
N SER A 199 -0.40 -7.12 -10.85
CA SER A 199 0.26 -7.58 -12.08
C SER A 199 -0.64 -7.47 -13.29
N SER A 200 -0.08 -6.94 -14.38
CA SER A 200 -0.80 -6.67 -15.62
C SER A 200 -1.30 -7.92 -16.33
N ASP A 201 -0.67 -9.07 -16.09
CA ASP A 201 -0.98 -10.37 -16.70
C ASP A 201 -2.01 -11.21 -15.92
N LEU A 202 -2.59 -10.68 -14.84
CA LEU A 202 -3.70 -11.31 -14.13
C LEU A 202 -4.97 -11.25 -14.96
N SER A 203 -5.88 -12.21 -14.74
CA SER A 203 -7.14 -12.29 -15.49
C SER A 203 -8.17 -11.29 -14.96
N ASP A 204 -9.16 -10.92 -15.78
CA ASP A 204 -10.28 -10.10 -15.31
C ASP A 204 -11.11 -10.84 -14.25
N GLU A 205 -11.18 -12.17 -14.29
CA GLU A 205 -11.80 -12.97 -13.23
C GLU A 205 -11.04 -12.82 -11.89
N THR A 206 -9.71 -12.80 -11.93
CA THR A 206 -8.90 -12.49 -10.75
C THR A 206 -9.21 -11.09 -10.24
N PHE A 207 -9.23 -10.07 -11.10
CA PHE A 207 -9.56 -8.70 -10.68
C PHE A 207 -11.00 -8.55 -10.15
N LYS A 208 -11.97 -9.32 -10.65
CA LYS A 208 -13.33 -9.37 -10.07
C LYS A 208 -13.32 -9.91 -8.64
N THR A 209 -12.43 -10.84 -8.32
CA THR A 209 -12.29 -11.36 -6.95
C THR A 209 -11.59 -10.39 -5.99
N THR A 210 -10.91 -9.37 -6.51
CA THR A 210 -10.21 -8.35 -5.73
C THR A 210 -10.90 -6.98 -5.90
N PHE A 211 -10.52 -6.19 -6.89
CA PHE A 211 -11.11 -4.88 -7.23
C PHE A 211 -12.65 -4.90 -7.34
N GLY A 212 -13.23 -6.00 -7.85
CA GLY A 212 -14.68 -6.16 -7.95
C GLY A 212 -15.41 -6.39 -6.62
N LYS A 213 -14.68 -6.78 -5.57
CA LYS A 213 -15.23 -6.97 -4.21
C LYS A 213 -15.08 -5.77 -3.29
N ILE A 214 -14.36 -4.72 -3.70
CA ILE A 214 -14.21 -3.51 -2.90
C ILE A 214 -15.57 -2.83 -2.70
N SER A 215 -15.93 -2.61 -1.43
CA SER A 215 -17.25 -2.15 -1.00
C SER A 215 -17.27 -0.75 -0.35
N LYS A 216 -16.15 -0.02 -0.43
CA LYS A 216 -15.97 1.34 0.11
C LYS A 216 -15.33 2.26 -0.93
N PRO A 217 -15.59 3.58 -0.88
CA PRO A 217 -14.95 4.54 -1.76
C PRO A 217 -13.43 4.38 -1.83
N PHE A 218 -12.87 4.34 -3.04
CA PHE A 218 -11.43 4.28 -3.20
C PHE A 218 -10.91 5.03 -4.44
N LEU A 219 -9.66 5.49 -4.33
CA LEU A 219 -8.94 6.23 -5.35
C LEU A 219 -7.68 5.47 -5.77
N ILE A 220 -7.51 5.23 -7.07
CA ILE A 220 -6.24 4.77 -7.65
C ILE A 220 -5.45 5.98 -8.16
N ALA A 221 -4.37 6.35 -7.48
CA ALA A 221 -3.46 7.41 -7.87
C ALA A 221 -2.17 6.82 -8.48
N TYR A 222 -2.28 6.31 -9.69
CA TYR A 222 -1.20 5.55 -10.34
C TYR A 222 -0.09 6.47 -10.87
N SER A 223 1.18 6.19 -10.61
CA SER A 223 2.28 7.07 -11.04
C SER A 223 2.54 6.98 -12.56
N GLY A 224 2.39 8.10 -13.26
CA GLY A 224 2.49 8.14 -14.73
C GLY A 224 3.88 7.79 -15.27
N ALA A 225 4.93 8.29 -14.62
CA ALA A 225 6.33 8.06 -14.98
C ALA A 225 7.05 7.10 -14.00
N ASP A 226 6.28 6.20 -13.36
CA ASP A 226 6.81 5.18 -12.44
C ASP A 226 7.88 4.31 -13.09
N GLU A 227 9.06 4.29 -12.47
CA GLU A 227 10.28 3.60 -12.88
C GLU A 227 10.31 2.11 -12.54
N PHE A 228 9.46 1.65 -11.61
CA PHE A 228 9.34 0.23 -11.27
C PHE A 228 8.41 -0.53 -12.21
N VAL A 229 7.51 0.18 -12.90
CA VAL A 229 6.59 -0.45 -13.86
C VAL A 229 7.27 -0.65 -15.20
N PRO A 230 7.36 -1.90 -15.73
CA PRO A 230 7.93 -2.16 -17.05
C PRO A 230 7.33 -1.28 -18.15
N LYS A 231 8.18 -0.74 -19.02
CA LYS A 231 7.76 0.14 -20.14
C LYS A 231 6.82 -0.54 -21.14
N THR A 232 6.79 -1.87 -21.14
CA THR A 232 5.89 -2.69 -21.98
C THR A 232 4.44 -2.67 -21.49
N ILE A 233 4.19 -2.26 -20.25
CA ILE A 233 2.85 -2.23 -19.65
C ILE A 233 2.12 -0.94 -20.04
N ASP A 234 0.96 -1.11 -20.67
CA ASP A 234 0.02 -0.02 -20.89
C ASP A 234 -0.75 0.28 -19.59
N LYS A 235 -0.26 1.27 -18.84
CA LYS A 235 -0.83 1.71 -17.56
C LYS A 235 -2.29 2.17 -17.69
N GLN A 236 -2.67 2.79 -18.80
CA GLN A 236 -4.03 3.29 -19.00
C GLN A 236 -4.99 2.12 -19.24
N LYS A 237 -4.60 1.17 -20.08
CA LYS A 237 -5.37 -0.05 -20.31
C LYS A 237 -5.49 -0.89 -19.04
N LEU A 238 -4.43 -0.98 -18.23
CA LEU A 238 -4.48 -1.68 -16.94
C LEU A 238 -5.48 -1.02 -15.97
N LEU A 239 -5.45 0.30 -15.84
CA LEU A 239 -6.41 1.05 -15.03
C LEU A 239 -7.86 0.86 -15.51
N GLN A 240 -8.09 0.85 -16.82
CA GLN A 240 -9.41 0.58 -17.39
C GLN A 240 -9.92 -0.82 -17.02
N ARG A 241 -9.04 -1.83 -17.01
CA ARG A 241 -9.42 -3.19 -16.60
C ARG A 241 -9.87 -3.22 -15.14
N TRP A 242 -9.14 -2.54 -14.24
CA TRP A 242 -9.53 -2.42 -12.84
C TRP A 242 -10.86 -1.68 -12.67
N GLU A 243 -11.02 -0.55 -13.36
CA GLU A 243 -12.26 0.23 -13.37
C GLU A 243 -13.47 -0.60 -13.85
N CYS A 244 -13.32 -1.36 -14.94
CA CYS A 244 -14.39 -2.16 -15.52
C CYS A 244 -14.93 -3.26 -14.60
N VAL A 245 -14.09 -3.83 -13.73
CA VAL A 245 -14.52 -4.88 -12.79
C VAL A 245 -14.99 -4.31 -11.46
N SER A 246 -14.59 -3.08 -11.13
CA SER A 246 -14.95 -2.42 -9.89
C SER A 246 -16.39 -1.92 -9.87
N ASN A 247 -16.95 -1.81 -8.66
CA ASN A 247 -18.26 -1.18 -8.50
C ASN A 247 -18.14 0.34 -8.69
N ALA A 248 -18.81 0.87 -9.71
CA ALA A 248 -18.82 2.31 -10.04
C ALA A 248 -19.31 3.22 -8.90
N LYS A 249 -20.05 2.69 -7.93
CA LYS A 249 -20.44 3.43 -6.71
C LYS A 249 -19.24 3.78 -5.83
N TYR A 250 -18.18 2.96 -5.88
CA TYR A 250 -17.03 3.06 -4.97
C TYR A 250 -15.76 3.50 -5.69
N TRP A 251 -15.65 3.23 -6.99
CA TRP A 251 -14.55 3.73 -7.81
C TRP A 251 -14.62 5.26 -7.94
N SER A 252 -13.59 5.97 -7.48
CA SER A 252 -13.51 7.42 -7.65
C SER A 252 -13.33 7.81 -9.10
N LYS A 253 -14.10 8.80 -9.58
CA LYS A 253 -13.87 9.42 -10.90
C LYS A 253 -12.54 10.17 -11.01
N ASN A 254 -11.85 10.37 -9.89
CA ASN A 254 -10.53 10.99 -9.82
C ASN A 254 -9.39 9.98 -9.96
N SER A 255 -9.69 8.67 -10.01
CA SER A 255 -8.72 7.61 -10.26
C SER A 255 -8.03 7.80 -11.62
N GLY A 256 -6.80 7.33 -11.72
CA GLY A 256 -6.01 7.37 -12.94
C GLY A 256 -4.59 7.84 -12.72
N LEU A 257 -3.91 8.21 -13.81
CA LEU A 257 -2.50 8.60 -13.77
C LEU A 257 -2.30 9.93 -13.02
N VAL A 258 -1.25 9.97 -12.20
CA VAL A 258 -0.60 11.19 -11.72
C VAL A 258 0.48 11.54 -12.76
N GLU A 259 0.16 12.45 -13.65
CA GLU A 259 1.00 12.78 -14.81
C GLU A 259 2.43 13.19 -14.39
N GLY A 260 3.43 12.55 -15.00
CA GLY A 260 4.85 12.80 -14.72
C GLY A 260 5.35 12.39 -13.33
N ALA A 261 4.54 11.73 -12.51
CA ALA A 261 4.97 11.22 -11.20
C ALA A 261 5.93 10.04 -11.35
N SER A 262 7.10 10.11 -10.71
CA SER A 262 7.89 8.92 -10.37
C SER A 262 7.18 8.09 -9.30
N HIS A 263 7.72 6.93 -8.96
CA HIS A 263 7.17 6.07 -7.91
C HIS A 263 6.95 6.83 -6.59
N PHE A 264 7.98 7.55 -6.13
CA PHE A 264 7.97 8.36 -4.90
C PHE A 264 7.40 9.77 -5.06
N VAL A 265 6.96 10.15 -6.26
CA VAL A 265 6.34 11.46 -6.55
C VAL A 265 7.18 12.63 -6.00
N GLU A 266 8.48 12.65 -6.27
CA GLU A 266 9.38 13.61 -5.62
C GLU A 266 9.25 15.03 -6.19
N LYS A 267 8.84 15.13 -7.46
CA LYS A 267 8.77 16.41 -8.19
C LYS A 267 7.55 17.23 -7.75
N PRO A 268 7.69 18.57 -7.54
CA PRO A 268 6.60 19.43 -7.06
C PRO A 268 5.32 19.40 -7.90
N LYS A 269 5.44 19.41 -9.24
CA LYS A 269 4.27 19.44 -10.12
C LYS A 269 3.44 18.13 -10.03
N PRO A 270 4.02 16.94 -10.15
CA PRO A 270 3.32 15.69 -9.85
C PRO A 270 2.74 15.61 -8.42
N GLN A 271 3.44 16.11 -7.40
CA GLN A 271 2.89 16.16 -6.02
C GLN A 271 1.60 16.96 -5.95
N GLN A 272 1.56 18.14 -6.59
CA GLN A 272 0.34 18.97 -6.62
C GLN A 272 -0.82 18.25 -7.32
N ILE A 273 -0.55 17.48 -8.37
CA ILE A 273 -1.56 16.67 -9.07
C ILE A 273 -2.10 15.58 -8.13
N LEU A 274 -1.21 14.87 -7.43
CA LEU A 274 -1.59 13.87 -6.43
C LEU A 274 -2.46 14.48 -5.34
N PHE A 275 -2.02 15.59 -4.74
CA PHE A 275 -2.77 16.26 -3.67
C PHE A 275 -4.14 16.74 -4.14
N LYS A 276 -4.24 17.26 -5.37
CA LYS A 276 -5.53 17.64 -5.94
C LYS A 276 -6.45 16.42 -6.11
N LYS A 277 -5.94 15.28 -6.56
CA LYS A 277 -6.72 14.03 -6.65
C LYS A 277 -7.23 13.58 -5.27
N ILE A 278 -6.37 13.59 -4.26
CA ILE A 278 -6.74 13.25 -2.87
C ILE A 278 -7.87 14.16 -2.37
N GLN A 279 -7.71 15.48 -2.49
CA GLN A 279 -8.74 16.42 -2.05
C GLN A 279 -10.05 16.28 -2.83
N SER A 280 -9.98 16.04 -4.13
CA SER A 280 -11.17 15.80 -4.97
C SER A 280 -11.89 14.51 -4.59
N PHE A 281 -11.16 13.44 -4.28
CA PHE A 281 -11.72 12.17 -3.82
C PHE A 281 -12.47 12.34 -2.49
N ILE A 282 -11.86 13.01 -1.51
CA ILE A 282 -12.49 13.27 -0.20
C ILE A 282 -13.81 14.05 -0.40
N ARG A 283 -13.81 15.08 -1.26
CA ARG A 283 -15.03 15.86 -1.57
C ARG A 283 -16.07 15.06 -2.35
N GLU A 284 -15.66 14.24 -3.30
CA GLU A 284 -16.55 13.41 -4.14
C GLU A 284 -17.45 12.52 -3.29
N PHE A 285 -16.88 11.91 -2.25
CA PHE A 285 -17.60 10.97 -1.39
C PHE A 285 -18.06 11.58 -0.06
N SER A 286 -17.87 12.90 0.12
CA SER A 286 -18.16 13.59 1.39
C SER A 286 -17.52 12.90 2.58
N LEU A 287 -16.28 12.43 2.41
CA LEU A 287 -15.45 11.87 3.47
C LEU A 287 -14.92 13.00 4.34
#